data_AF-A0A6N3X414-F1
#
_entry.id   AF-A0A6N3X414-F1
#
_cell.length_a   1.000
_cell.length_b   1.000
_cell.length_c   1.000
_cell.angle_alpha   90.00
_cell.angle_beta   90.00
_cell.angle_gamma   90.00
#
_symmetry.space_group_name_H-M   'P 1'
#
loop_
_entity.id
_entity.type
_entity.pdbx_description
1 polymer ?
#
loop_
_entity_poly.entity_id
_entity_poly.type
_entity_poly.pdbx_seq_one_letter_code
_entity_poly.pdbx_strand_id
1 'polypeptide(L)'
;MKSIGKNCILVAKKIARELIEKALTLYHILLDNNTPQADRVLILGGLFYFVSPVDAIPDFLPAGYTDDLAVLTAVIVAVAGSIKPEHRTRAKAQVDEIFGSKTTGRM
;
A
#
# COMPACT_ATOMS: atom_id res chain seq x y z
N MET A 1 -32.51 -5.83 1.97
CA MET A 1 -31.34 -6.69 1.64
C MET A 1 -30.37 -6.11 0.59
N LYS A 2 -30.82 -5.42 -0.48
CA LYS A 2 -29.91 -4.83 -1.52
C LYS A 2 -28.93 -3.75 -1.02
N SER A 3 -29.15 -3.15 0.15
CA SER A 3 -28.32 -2.05 0.70
C SER A 3 -27.04 -2.54 1.39
N ILE A 4 -27.07 -3.70 2.06
CA ILE A 4 -25.94 -4.21 2.84
C ILE A 4 -24.75 -4.59 1.94
N GLY A 5 -25.02 -5.30 0.82
CA GLY A 5 -23.96 -5.67 -0.13
C GLY A 5 -23.25 -4.47 -0.77
N LYS A 6 -23.98 -3.38 -1.03
CA LYS A 6 -23.38 -2.13 -1.55
C LYS A 6 -22.43 -1.51 -0.53
N ASN A 7 -22.81 -1.47 0.74
CA ASN A 7 -21.97 -0.92 1.81
C ASN A 7 -20.69 -1.74 2.02
N CYS A 8 -20.78 -3.08 1.98
CA CYS A 8 -19.59 -3.94 2.06
C CYS A 8 -18.60 -3.67 0.93
N ILE A 9 -19.09 -3.52 -0.31
CA ILE A 9 -18.23 -3.22 -1.47
C ILE A 9 -17.56 -1.84 -1.33
N LEU A 10 -18.28 -0.83 -0.84
CA LEU A 10 -17.72 0.49 -0.61
C LEU A 10 -16.63 0.48 0.46
N VAL A 11 -16.85 -0.25 1.56
CA VAL A 11 -15.85 -0.42 2.62
C VAL A 11 -14.62 -1.16 2.08
N ALA A 12 -14.80 -2.26 1.36
CA ALA A 12 -13.70 -3.02 0.76
C ALA A 12 -12.89 -2.16 -0.23
N LYS A 13 -13.57 -1.39 -1.10
CA LYS A 13 -12.91 -0.44 -2.01
C LYS A 13 -12.11 0.62 -1.26
N LYS A 14 -12.66 1.17 -0.16
CA LYS A 14 -11.96 2.18 0.66
C LYS A 14 -10.70 1.60 1.29
N ILE A 15 -10.78 0.42 1.89
CA ILE A 15 -9.64 -0.27 2.51
C ILE A 15 -8.59 -0.60 1.45
N ALA A 16 -8.99 -1.20 0.34
CA ALA A 16 -8.07 -1.53 -0.75
C ALA A 16 -7.37 -0.29 -1.30
N ARG A 17 -8.11 0.82 -1.45
CA ARG A 17 -7.56 2.10 -1.90
C ARG A 17 -6.47 2.61 -0.96
N GLU A 18 -6.73 2.61 0.35
CA GLU A 18 -5.76 3.06 1.36
C GLU A 18 -4.51 2.16 1.40
N LEU A 19 -4.71 0.85 1.32
CA LEU A 19 -3.64 -0.15 1.34
C LEU A 19 -2.70 0.01 0.13
N ILE A 20 -3.29 0.15 -1.07
CA ILE A 20 -2.53 0.35 -2.31
C ILE A 20 -1.82 1.71 -2.30
N GLU A 21 -2.43 2.77 -1.77
CA GLU A 21 -1.78 4.09 -1.64
C GLU A 21 -0.54 4.02 -0.75
N LYS A 22 -0.63 3.32 0.39
CA LYS A 22 0.49 3.08 1.30
C LYS A 22 1.61 2.27 0.61
N ALA A 23 1.27 1.16 -0.03
CA ALA A 23 2.24 0.32 -0.74
C ALA A 23 2.92 1.08 -1.88
N LEU A 24 2.18 1.85 -2.68
CA LEU A 24 2.75 2.66 -3.76
C LEU A 24 3.60 3.83 -3.24
N THR A 25 3.23 4.40 -2.08
CA THR A 25 4.09 5.41 -1.42
C THR A 25 5.44 4.80 -1.08
N LEU A 26 5.47 3.63 -0.45
CA LEU A 26 6.71 2.91 -0.15
C LEU A 26 7.51 2.57 -1.42
N TYR A 27 6.82 2.11 -2.47
CA TYR A 27 7.45 1.85 -3.77
C TYR A 27 8.13 3.10 -4.36
N HIS A 28 7.51 4.28 -4.29
CA HIS A 28 8.13 5.51 -4.77
C HIS A 28 9.31 5.98 -3.93
N ILE A 29 9.32 5.73 -2.62
CA ILE A 29 10.49 5.97 -1.76
C ILE A 29 11.63 5.04 -2.17
N LEU A 30 11.33 3.77 -2.45
CA LEU A 30 12.32 2.79 -2.90
C LEU A 30 12.99 3.18 -4.22
N LEU A 31 12.25 3.84 -5.12
CA LEU A 31 12.78 4.34 -6.40
C LEU A 31 13.60 5.63 -6.27
N ASP A 32 13.54 6.34 -5.14
CA ASP A 32 14.33 7.56 -4.94
C ASP A 32 15.79 7.22 -4.60
N ASN A 33 16.72 7.77 -5.40
CA ASN A 33 18.15 7.57 -5.23
C ASN A 33 18.70 8.22 -3.95
N ASN A 34 17.97 9.16 -3.36
CA ASN A 34 18.35 9.81 -2.11
C ASN A 34 17.89 9.03 -0.86
N THR A 35 17.13 7.95 -1.03
CA THR A 35 16.65 7.15 0.10
C THR A 35 17.82 6.37 0.73
N PRO A 36 18.04 6.48 2.05
CA PRO A 36 19.06 5.71 2.76
C PRO A 36 18.94 4.21 2.50
N GLN A 37 20.08 3.50 2.42
CA GLN A 37 20.06 2.06 2.13
C GLN A 37 19.28 1.25 3.19
N ALA A 38 19.34 1.64 4.46
CA ALA A 38 18.58 0.99 5.53
C ALA A 38 17.07 1.06 5.28
N ASP A 39 16.56 2.24 4.90
CA ASP A 39 15.15 2.45 4.57
C ASP A 39 14.74 1.64 3.34
N ARG A 40 15.59 1.58 2.31
CA ARG A 40 15.34 0.77 1.11
C ARG A 40 15.21 -0.72 1.45
N VAL A 41 16.07 -1.25 2.32
CA VAL A 41 16.01 -2.65 2.78
C VAL A 41 14.72 -2.89 3.56
N LEU A 42 14.35 -1.98 4.47
CA LEU A 42 13.12 -2.10 5.25
C LEU A 42 11.87 -2.06 4.37
N ILE A 43 11.84 -1.15 3.39
CA ILE A 43 10.76 -1.04 2.41
C ILE A 43 10.67 -2.31 1.55
N LEU A 44 11.80 -2.82 1.06
CA LEU A 44 11.83 -4.06 0.29
C LEU A 44 11.26 -5.22 1.11
N GLY A 45 11.65 -5.36 2.38
CA GLY A 45 11.10 -6.37 3.28
C GLY A 45 9.57 -6.23 3.46
N GLY A 46 9.10 -5.01 3.73
CA GLY A 46 7.67 -4.73 3.90
C GLY A 46 6.84 -4.97 2.64
N LEU A 47 7.34 -4.56 1.46
CA LEU A 47 6.65 -4.78 0.19
C LEU A 47 6.70 -6.25 -0.25
N PHE A 48 7.81 -6.94 -0.01
CA PHE A 48 7.92 -8.36 -0.29
C PHE A 48 6.93 -9.18 0.56
N TYR A 49 6.83 -8.84 1.86
CA TYR A 49 5.82 -9.43 2.74
C TYR A 49 4.39 -9.16 2.23
N PHE A 50 4.12 -7.92 1.80
CA PHE A 50 2.81 -7.51 1.28
C PHE A 50 2.38 -8.19 -0.03
N VAL A 51 3.31 -8.44 -0.96
CA VAL A 51 3.00 -8.97 -2.31
C VAL A 51 3.17 -10.49 -2.41
N SER A 52 3.88 -11.12 -1.47
CA SER A 52 4.13 -12.56 -1.50
C SER A 52 2.82 -13.33 -1.65
N PRO A 53 2.75 -14.32 -2.56
CA PRO A 53 1.59 -15.18 -2.69
C PRO A 53 1.48 -16.06 -1.43
N VAL A 54 0.80 -15.52 -0.42
CA VAL A 54 0.25 -16.20 0.76
C VAL A 54 1.19 -16.59 1.91
N ASP A 55 2.46 -16.99 1.75
CA ASP A 55 3.09 -17.79 2.84
C ASP A 55 4.64 -17.84 2.88
N ALA A 56 5.36 -16.72 3.08
CA ALA A 56 6.84 -16.76 3.19
C ALA A 56 7.38 -16.86 4.63
N ILE A 57 6.51 -16.77 5.65
CA ILE A 57 6.80 -17.17 7.03
C ILE A 57 5.58 -17.93 7.56
N PRO A 58 5.35 -19.19 7.15
CA PRO A 58 4.41 -20.02 7.89
C PRO A 58 4.98 -20.23 9.32
N ASP A 59 4.11 -20.16 10.34
CA ASP A 59 4.21 -20.81 11.67
C ASP A 59 4.38 -20.02 13.00
N PHE A 60 3.93 -18.75 13.19
CA PHE A 60 3.91 -18.22 14.60
C PHE A 60 2.71 -17.42 15.15
N LEU A 61 1.71 -16.94 14.39
CA LEU A 61 0.63 -16.11 14.99
C LEU A 61 -0.79 -16.40 14.44
N PRO A 62 -1.83 -16.51 15.30
CA PRO A 62 -3.16 -16.97 14.92
C PRO A 62 -4.07 -15.84 14.36
N ALA A 63 -3.55 -14.93 13.53
CA ALA A 63 -4.28 -13.73 13.10
C ALA A 63 -3.92 -13.24 11.67
N GLY A 64 -4.27 -14.01 10.64
CA GLY A 64 -4.12 -13.58 9.23
C GLY A 64 -5.00 -12.38 8.87
N TYR A 65 -4.48 -11.47 8.04
CA TYR A 65 -5.05 -10.21 7.51
C TYR A 65 -4.90 -8.92 8.34
N THR A 66 -4.88 -8.97 9.68
CA THR A 66 -4.65 -7.75 10.48
C THR A 66 -3.17 -7.34 10.50
N ASP A 67 -2.28 -8.32 10.30
CA ASP A 67 -0.84 -8.15 10.34
C ASP A 67 -0.27 -7.36 9.15
N ASP A 68 -0.81 -7.52 7.93
CA ASP A 68 -0.26 -6.89 6.73
C ASP A 68 -0.39 -5.35 6.74
N LEU A 69 -1.54 -4.84 7.21
CA LEU A 69 -1.76 -3.40 7.36
C LEU A 69 -0.89 -2.83 8.48
N ALA A 70 -0.68 -3.61 9.55
CA ALA A 70 0.21 -3.24 10.64
C ALA A 70 1.66 -3.16 10.16
N VAL A 71 2.13 -4.14 9.37
CA VAL A 71 3.47 -4.17 8.77
C VAL A 71 3.68 -2.98 7.84
N LEU A 72 2.78 -2.74 6.86
CA LEU A 72 2.90 -1.60 5.96
C LEU A 72 2.89 -0.27 6.71
N THR A 73 2.04 -0.15 7.74
CA THR A 73 1.97 1.06 8.56
C THR A 73 3.24 1.24 9.40
N ALA A 74 3.77 0.18 9.99
CA ALA A 74 5.02 0.20 10.75
C ALA A 74 6.20 0.59 9.87
N VAL A 75 6.29 0.06 8.64
CA VAL A 75 7.32 0.44 7.67
C VAL A 75 7.18 1.91 7.29
N ILE A 76 5.97 2.40 7.00
CA ILE A 76 5.74 3.83 6.74
C ILE A 76 6.20 4.71 7.90
N VAL A 77 5.93 4.31 9.15
CA VAL A 77 6.35 5.06 10.34
C VAL A 77 7.88 5.03 10.48
N ALA A 78 8.50 3.87 10.28
CA ALA A 78 9.95 3.72 10.38
C ALA A 78 10.70 4.53 9.31
N VAL A 79 10.17 4.63 8.10
CA VAL A 79 10.78 5.40 7.00
C VAL A 79 10.20 6.81 6.86
N ALA A 80 9.47 7.32 7.85
CA ALA A 80 8.76 8.59 7.76
C ALA A 80 9.67 9.78 7.37
N GLY A 81 10.93 9.76 7.80
CA GLY A 81 11.94 10.77 7.46
C GLY A 81 12.36 10.78 5.99
N SER A 82 12.18 9.65 5.28
CA SER A 82 12.44 9.52 3.84
C SER A 82 11.22 9.84 2.96
N ILE A 83 10.07 10.16 3.57
CA ILE A 83 8.85 10.46 2.82
C ILE A 83 8.86 11.91 2.34
N LYS A 84 9.01 12.09 1.02
CA LYS A 84 8.77 13.36 0.34
C LYS A 84 7.33 13.51 -0.16
N PRO A 85 6.82 14.75 -0.30
CA PRO A 85 5.49 15.02 -0.86
C PRO A 85 5.25 14.41 -2.25
N GLU A 86 6.29 14.36 -3.08
CA GLU A 86 6.23 13.77 -4.42
C GLU A 86 5.92 12.26 -4.42
N HIS A 87 6.39 11.48 -3.43
CA HIS A 87 6.09 10.05 -3.35
C HIS A 87 4.60 9.82 -3.12
N ARG A 88 4.01 10.55 -2.17
CA ARG A 88 2.57 10.48 -1.88
C ARG A 88 1.73 10.96 -3.05
N THR A 89 2.17 12.04 -3.72
CA THR A 89 1.46 12.59 -4.87
C THR A 89 1.41 11.58 -6.02
N ARG A 90 2.54 10.93 -6.34
CA ARG A 90 2.61 9.89 -7.37
C ARG A 90 1.80 8.66 -7.00
N ALA A 91 1.87 8.21 -5.74
CA ALA A 91 1.08 7.09 -5.24
C ALA A 91 -0.43 7.36 -5.39
N LYS A 92 -0.90 8.52 -4.92
CA LYS A 92 -2.30 8.92 -5.02
C LYS A 92 -2.78 8.98 -6.47
N ALA A 93 -1.98 9.53 -7.39
CA ALA A 93 -2.31 9.61 -8.81
C ALA A 93 -2.49 8.22 -9.44
N GLN A 94 -1.65 7.25 -9.09
CA GLN A 94 -1.78 5.86 -9.58
C GLN A 94 -2.98 5.15 -8.96
N VAL A 95 -3.26 5.36 -7.67
CA VAL A 95 -4.46 4.81 -7.02
C VAL A 95 -5.73 5.37 -7.67
N ASP A 96 -5.72 6.66 -8.01
CA ASP A 96 -6.80 7.31 -8.74
C ASP A 96 -7.06 6.66 -10.11
N GLU A 97 -5.99 6.31 -10.84
CA GLU A 97 -6.09 5.55 -12.08
C GLU A 97 -6.66 4.14 -11.87
N ILE A 98 -6.17 3.41 -10.88
CA ILE A 98 -6.59 2.02 -10.58
C ILE A 98 -8.07 1.94 -10.19
N PHE A 99 -8.57 2.90 -9.40
CA PHE A 99 -9.96 2.91 -8.92
C PHE A 99 -10.91 3.70 -9.82
N GLY A 100 -10.42 4.25 -10.94
CA GLY A 100 -11.24 4.81 -12.01
C GLY A 100 -11.72 6.26 -11.78
N SER A 101 -10.91 7.13 -11.19
CA SER A 101 -11.24 8.56 -11.06
C SER A 101 -10.79 9.43 -12.24
N LYS A 102 -10.27 8.85 -13.33
CA LYS A 102 -10.12 9.53 -14.63
C LYS A 102 -11.02 8.92 -15.70
N THR A 103 -12.08 9.67 -15.99
CA THR A 103 -12.69 9.99 -17.30
C THR A 103 -12.17 9.19 -18.49
N THR A 104 -13.09 8.50 -19.16
CA THR A 104 -13.07 8.24 -20.60
C THR A 104 -12.55 9.46 -21.36
N GLY A 105 -11.28 9.41 -21.75
CA GLY A 105 -10.58 10.51 -22.39
C GLY A 105 -9.42 9.99 -23.22
N ARG A 106 -9.72 9.11 -24.17
CA ARG A 106 -8.88 8.90 -25.34
C ARG A 106 -9.77 8.89 -26.58
N MET A 107 -9.43 9.85 -27.45
CA MET A 107 -9.72 9.98 -28.88
C MET A 107 -11.09 10.55 -29.25
#